data_AF-A0A952WRT0-F1
#
_entry.id   AF-A0A952WRT0-F1
#
_cell.length_a   1.000
_cell.length_b   1.000
_cell.length_c   1.000
_cell.angle_alpha   90.00
_cell.angle_beta   90.00
_cell.angle_gamma   90.00
#
_symmetry.space_group_name_H-M   'P 1'
#
loop_
_entity.id
_entity.type
_entity.pdbx_description
1 polymer ?
#
loop_
_entity_poly.entity_id
_entity_poly.type
_entity_poly.pdbx_seq_one_letter_code
_entity_poly.pdbx_strand_id
1 'polypeptide(L)'
;MRSTKILGTLVAVVAACCTAGASAQITPIAEFSGQYTENLQGYSSIVPVQCFRPASGVFQSTATLCTRTAAGGLTSAIQAFNGGTWAGTSGCAGGMAGYNSTGFCGNSTATSRLTFDFNGPLVGRFGGYFGTNSATTAANGATIEFFDADLVSIGTASITFPACNNASWHWEGWQIDVPVKRVQIYGGAQICLDDLDYDEYVAPVTGACCNGTGCIIVTAANCASNGWTYIGDNMSCEPDPCESTAIGACCFGLSCSFGFTQSDCELSGGVYLGDNITCNDDPCSAPQTGACCVGVACSVATAADCATAGGDYQGDGSACGAAGNPTTCCPANWDGANGVDVPDIFAFLGAWFANDPDAFNFGGTPGVPAIFAYLGAWFAGCP
;
A
#
# COMPACT_ATOMS: atom_id res chain seq x y z
N MET A 1 42.14 -34.11 27.34
CA MET A 1 40.88 -34.10 26.58
C MET A 1 40.80 -32.77 25.84
N ARG A 2 41.06 -32.79 24.52
CA ARG A 2 40.99 -31.62 23.65
C ARG A 2 39.51 -31.34 23.36
N SER A 3 38.99 -30.20 23.78
CA SER A 3 37.63 -29.75 23.42
C SER A 3 37.72 -28.82 22.22
N THR A 4 37.04 -29.22 21.15
CA THR A 4 37.02 -28.62 19.82
C THR A 4 36.25 -27.30 19.84
N LYS A 5 36.90 -26.18 19.52
CA LYS A 5 36.23 -24.93 19.17
C LYS A 5 35.67 -25.06 17.75
N ILE A 6 34.34 -25.08 17.62
CA ILE A 6 33.65 -24.90 16.34
C ILE A 6 33.64 -23.39 16.08
N LEU A 7 34.47 -22.92 15.15
CA LEU A 7 34.34 -21.58 14.56
C LEU A 7 33.06 -21.59 13.71
N GLY A 8 32.06 -20.81 14.11
CA GLY A 8 30.91 -20.49 13.27
C GLY A 8 31.35 -19.70 12.07
N THR A 9 31.19 -20.28 10.89
CA THR A 9 31.41 -19.64 9.59
C THR A 9 30.48 -18.45 9.47
N LEU A 10 31.04 -17.23 9.48
CA LEU A 10 30.35 -16.02 9.08
C LEU A 10 30.02 -16.17 7.59
N VAL A 11 28.81 -16.60 7.26
CA VAL A 11 28.30 -16.54 5.89
C VAL A 11 28.04 -15.06 5.63
N ALA A 12 29.06 -14.37 5.12
CA ALA A 12 28.86 -13.12 4.42
C ALA A 12 27.96 -13.45 3.23
N VAL A 13 26.67 -13.12 3.35
CA VAL A 13 25.76 -13.02 2.20
C VAL A 13 26.26 -11.82 1.40
N VAL A 14 27.33 -12.05 0.63
CA VAL A 14 27.60 -11.25 -0.55
C VAL A 14 26.41 -11.54 -1.44
N ALA A 15 25.49 -10.57 -1.52
CA ALA A 15 24.48 -10.52 -2.55
C ALA A 15 25.20 -10.44 -3.91
N ALA A 16 25.65 -11.59 -4.39
CA ALA A 16 25.94 -11.82 -5.79
C ALA A 16 24.59 -11.87 -6.49
N CYS A 17 23.97 -10.71 -6.66
CA CYS A 17 22.93 -10.58 -7.66
C CYS A 17 23.65 -10.67 -9.00
N CYS A 18 23.54 -11.84 -9.64
CA CYS A 18 23.95 -12.06 -11.01
C CYS A 18 23.44 -10.91 -11.87
N THR A 19 24.34 -10.15 -12.50
CA THR A 19 24.01 -9.27 -13.62
C THR A 19 23.68 -10.12 -14.85
N ALA A 20 22.59 -10.88 -14.78
CA ALA A 20 21.86 -11.24 -15.98
C ALA A 20 21.14 -9.96 -16.41
N GLY A 21 21.47 -9.42 -17.58
CA GLY A 21 20.74 -8.26 -18.11
C GLY A 21 19.25 -8.56 -18.06
N ALA A 22 18.49 -7.76 -17.33
CA ALA A 22 17.08 -8.02 -17.10
C ALA A 22 16.33 -7.94 -18.45
N SER A 23 15.63 -9.01 -18.81
CA SER A 23 14.68 -8.97 -19.93
C SER A 23 13.45 -8.20 -19.49
N ALA A 24 13.04 -7.20 -20.27
CA ALA A 24 11.81 -6.45 -20.05
C ALA A 24 10.57 -7.28 -20.40
N GLN A 25 9.46 -7.04 -19.71
CA GLN A 25 8.14 -7.38 -20.21
C GLN A 25 7.69 -6.31 -21.23
N ILE A 26 7.43 -6.77 -22.45
CA ILE A 26 6.98 -5.93 -23.56
C ILE A 26 5.54 -6.33 -23.89
N THR A 27 4.60 -5.47 -23.56
CA THR A 27 3.15 -5.75 -23.73
C THR A 27 2.59 -4.87 -24.84
N PRO A 28 1.98 -5.43 -25.90
CA PRO A 28 1.28 -4.65 -26.91
C PRO A 28 0.16 -3.81 -26.29
N ILE A 29 0.00 -2.57 -26.74
CA ILE A 29 -1.04 -1.65 -26.30
C ILE A 29 -1.80 -1.05 -27.48
N ALA A 30 -3.05 -0.68 -27.23
CA ALA A 30 -3.85 0.09 -28.17
C ALA A 30 -3.27 1.50 -28.40
N GLU A 31 -3.80 2.19 -29.40
CA GLU A 31 -3.47 3.58 -29.70
C GLU A 31 -3.58 4.47 -28.45
N PHE A 32 -2.59 5.32 -28.27
CA PHE A 32 -2.53 6.31 -27.19
C PHE A 32 -1.92 7.60 -27.71
N SER A 33 -2.31 8.72 -27.11
CA SER A 33 -1.60 9.99 -27.28
C SER A 33 -0.67 10.18 -26.09
N GLY A 34 0.63 10.20 -26.37
CA GLY A 34 1.66 10.31 -25.33
C GLY A 34 1.88 11.75 -24.87
N GLN A 35 2.52 11.92 -23.72
CA GLN A 35 3.07 13.20 -23.27
C GLN A 35 4.03 13.79 -24.32
N TYR A 36 4.71 12.90 -25.04
CA TYR A 36 5.61 13.24 -26.13
C TYR A 36 5.08 12.68 -27.44
N THR A 37 4.44 13.55 -28.20
CA THR A 37 3.99 13.26 -29.56
C THR A 37 4.97 13.88 -30.56
N GLU A 38 5.09 13.27 -31.74
CA GLU A 38 5.75 13.95 -32.84
C GLU A 38 4.91 15.12 -33.37
N ASN A 39 5.58 16.12 -33.95
CA ASN A 39 4.91 17.32 -34.46
C ASN A 39 4.46 17.17 -35.93
N LEU A 40 4.46 15.96 -36.50
CA LEU A 40 4.01 15.68 -37.86
C LEU A 40 2.50 15.49 -37.89
N GLN A 41 1.74 16.51 -37.51
CA GLN A 41 0.30 16.39 -37.35
C GLN A 41 -0.43 16.71 -38.66
N GLY A 42 -1.04 15.68 -39.27
CA GLY A 42 -2.21 15.84 -40.13
C GLY A 42 -2.15 15.16 -41.50
N TYR A 43 -3.11 14.27 -41.74
CA TYR A 43 -3.54 13.81 -43.06
C TYR A 43 -4.11 14.99 -43.86
N SER A 44 -3.27 15.79 -44.51
CA SER A 44 -3.74 16.85 -45.40
C SER A 44 -3.07 16.78 -46.77
N SER A 45 -3.93 16.88 -47.78
CA SER A 45 -3.53 17.13 -49.15
C SER A 45 -3.01 18.57 -49.25
N ILE A 46 -1.83 18.74 -49.86
CA ILE A 46 -1.31 19.97 -50.54
C ILE A 46 0.01 20.55 -49.93
N VAL A 47 1.06 20.57 -50.79
CA VAL A 47 2.38 21.27 -50.80
C VAL A 47 3.61 20.78 -49.97
N PRO A 48 4.88 21.18 -50.29
CA PRO A 48 5.98 20.24 -50.56
C PRO A 48 7.00 20.08 -49.41
N VAL A 49 7.47 18.84 -49.28
CA VAL A 49 8.30 18.29 -48.21
C VAL A 49 9.77 18.78 -48.29
N GLN A 50 10.30 19.32 -47.19
CA GLN A 50 11.75 19.45 -47.01
C GLN A 50 12.30 18.16 -46.38
N CYS A 51 13.43 17.67 -46.88
CA CYS A 51 14.17 16.58 -46.25
C CYS A 51 14.44 16.91 -44.77
N PHE A 52 14.29 15.92 -43.89
CA PHE A 52 14.70 16.03 -42.49
C PHE A 52 16.17 16.49 -42.43
N ARG A 53 16.40 17.71 -41.92
CA ARG A 53 17.75 18.18 -41.62
C ARG A 53 18.01 17.89 -40.13
N PRO A 54 19.07 17.12 -39.80
CA PRO A 54 19.36 16.54 -38.48
C PRO A 54 19.77 17.56 -37.39
N ALA A 55 19.06 18.69 -37.30
CA ALA A 55 19.26 19.74 -36.32
C ALA A 55 18.00 20.03 -35.48
N SER A 56 16.84 19.48 -35.85
CA SER A 56 15.60 19.58 -35.08
C SER A 56 15.22 18.19 -34.58
N GLY A 57 15.25 17.96 -33.28
CA GLY A 57 14.90 16.66 -32.70
C GLY A 57 13.44 16.28 -32.96
N VAL A 58 13.13 15.00 -32.79
CA VAL A 58 11.75 14.48 -32.79
C VAL A 58 11.22 14.46 -31.35
N PHE A 59 9.91 14.36 -31.17
CA PHE A 59 9.26 14.42 -29.85
C PHE A 59 9.66 15.66 -29.03
N GLN A 60 9.43 16.86 -29.56
CA GLN A 60 9.80 18.11 -28.87
C GLN A 60 11.30 18.18 -28.51
N SER A 61 12.17 17.54 -29.31
CA SER A 61 13.63 17.44 -29.11
C SER A 61 14.10 16.53 -27.96
N THR A 62 13.22 15.72 -27.37
CA THR A 62 13.62 14.74 -26.37
C THR A 62 14.24 13.49 -26.98
N ALA A 63 14.04 13.24 -28.27
CA ALA A 63 14.79 12.22 -29.00
C ALA A 63 15.48 12.82 -30.23
N THR A 64 16.67 12.28 -30.55
CA THR A 64 17.47 12.76 -31.69
C THR A 64 17.52 11.74 -32.80
N LEU A 65 17.31 12.27 -34.01
CA LEU A 65 17.50 11.60 -35.27
C LEU A 65 18.77 12.19 -35.92
N CYS A 66 19.95 11.70 -35.52
CA CYS A 66 21.28 12.16 -35.97
C CYS A 66 21.74 13.59 -35.57
N THR A 67 23.04 13.78 -35.24
CA THR A 67 23.73 15.10 -35.26
C THR A 67 25.16 14.97 -35.80
N ARG A 68 25.64 15.96 -36.57
CA ARG A 68 27.01 16.01 -37.15
C ARG A 68 27.93 16.79 -36.20
N THR A 69 29.08 16.24 -35.80
CA THR A 69 30.07 17.04 -35.06
C THR A 69 30.76 18.05 -35.97
N ALA A 70 31.21 19.18 -35.41
CA ALA A 70 31.92 20.24 -36.15
C ALA A 70 33.24 19.75 -36.81
N ALA A 71 33.81 18.63 -36.34
CA ALA A 71 35.05 18.06 -36.85
C ALA A 71 34.85 17.04 -38.00
N GLY A 72 33.62 16.85 -38.50
CA GLY A 72 33.34 15.88 -39.56
C GLY A 72 33.36 14.42 -39.10
N GLY A 73 33.53 14.16 -37.80
CA GLY A 73 33.35 12.85 -37.18
C GLY A 73 31.89 12.55 -36.89
N LEU A 74 31.47 11.30 -37.14
CA LEU A 74 30.12 10.82 -36.91
C LEU A 74 29.99 10.31 -35.47
N THR A 75 29.16 10.96 -34.65
CA THR A 75 28.80 10.46 -33.31
C THR A 75 27.33 10.06 -33.37
N SER A 76 27.09 8.77 -33.68
CA SER A 76 25.85 8.00 -33.53
C SER A 76 24.52 8.72 -33.82
N ALA A 77 23.98 8.33 -34.95
CA ALA A 77 23.01 9.02 -35.76
C ALA A 77 22.56 7.93 -36.77
N ILE A 78 21.27 7.51 -36.80
CA ILE A 78 20.69 6.44 -37.66
C ILE A 78 21.69 5.83 -38.66
N GLN A 79 22.05 4.56 -38.47
CA GLN A 79 22.90 3.83 -39.39
C GLN A 79 22.05 2.99 -40.36
N ALA A 80 21.99 3.41 -41.62
CA ALA A 80 21.70 2.48 -42.71
C ALA A 80 23.01 1.88 -43.22
N PHE A 81 23.45 0.75 -42.64
CA PHE A 81 24.58 0.00 -43.19
C PHE A 81 24.07 -0.92 -44.30
N ASN A 82 24.66 -0.83 -45.49
CA ASN A 82 24.42 -1.78 -46.58
C ASN A 82 25.78 -2.34 -47.00
N GLY A 83 25.94 -3.66 -46.84
CA GLY A 83 27.15 -4.37 -47.24
C GLY A 83 27.30 -4.36 -48.76
N GLY A 84 27.97 -3.33 -49.28
CA GLY A 84 28.33 -3.20 -50.69
C GLY A 84 27.58 -2.05 -51.39
N THR A 85 28.29 -0.94 -51.57
CA THR A 85 28.06 0.15 -52.53
C THR A 85 26.67 0.31 -53.15
N TRP A 86 25.95 1.37 -52.76
CA TRP A 86 25.10 2.14 -53.68
C TRP A 86 25.32 3.65 -53.52
N ALA A 87 25.09 4.35 -54.63
CA ALA A 87 25.53 5.69 -54.97
C ALA A 87 25.39 6.76 -53.87
N GLY A 88 26.55 7.33 -53.51
CA GLY A 88 26.75 8.72 -53.09
C GLY A 88 25.67 9.40 -52.26
N THR A 89 25.80 9.29 -50.93
CA THR A 89 25.82 10.47 -50.04
C THR A 89 26.48 10.09 -48.71
N SER A 90 27.75 10.41 -48.60
CA SER A 90 28.47 10.51 -47.33
C SER A 90 27.90 11.67 -46.50
N GLY A 91 27.04 11.35 -45.53
CA GLY A 91 26.48 12.32 -44.59
C GLY A 91 25.20 11.77 -43.96
N CYS A 92 24.70 12.40 -42.90
CA CYS A 92 23.39 12.14 -42.28
C CYS A 92 22.22 12.51 -43.23
N ALA A 93 22.28 12.03 -44.47
CA ALA A 93 21.43 12.33 -45.59
C ALA A 93 21.54 11.17 -46.59
N GLY A 94 21.25 9.94 -46.14
CA GLY A 94 20.55 9.03 -47.03
C GLY A 94 19.15 9.59 -47.12
N GLY A 95 18.79 10.19 -48.25
CA GLY A 95 17.50 10.87 -48.41
C GLY A 95 16.38 9.92 -47.99
N MET A 96 15.73 10.21 -46.87
CA MET A 96 14.39 9.71 -46.63
C MET A 96 13.57 10.19 -47.81
N ALA A 97 13.19 9.27 -48.70
CA ALA A 97 12.38 9.61 -49.85
C ALA A 97 11.04 10.08 -49.31
N GLY A 98 10.80 11.38 -49.42
CA GLY A 98 9.51 11.97 -49.07
C GLY A 98 8.44 11.37 -49.96
N TYR A 99 7.65 10.46 -49.40
CA TYR A 99 6.33 10.17 -49.92
C TYR A 99 5.41 11.22 -49.28
N ASN A 100 4.92 12.12 -50.12
CA ASN A 100 3.83 13.06 -49.87
C ASN A 100 3.19 13.04 -48.46
N SER A 101 3.67 13.99 -47.65
CA SER A 101 2.91 14.82 -46.69
C SER A 101 2.08 14.19 -45.56
N THR A 102 2.49 13.07 -44.95
CA THR A 102 2.07 12.77 -43.56
C THR A 102 3.17 12.10 -42.72
N GLY A 103 3.82 11.05 -43.21
CA GLY A 103 4.85 10.31 -42.45
C GLY A 103 6.30 10.48 -42.92
N PHE A 104 7.23 9.86 -42.21
CA PHE A 104 8.64 9.74 -42.62
C PHE A 104 9.03 8.28 -42.87
N CYS A 105 9.80 8.01 -43.93
CA CYS A 105 10.18 6.66 -44.32
C CYS A 105 11.69 6.46 -44.34
N GLY A 106 12.16 5.33 -43.83
CA GLY A 106 13.57 4.94 -43.85
C GLY A 106 13.76 3.46 -44.17
N ASN A 107 14.93 3.11 -44.69
CA ASN A 107 15.26 1.74 -45.06
C ASN A 107 15.85 0.98 -43.85
N SER A 108 15.24 -0.15 -43.49
CA SER A 108 15.53 -0.90 -42.26
C SER A 108 15.75 -2.40 -42.54
N THR A 109 16.55 -2.75 -43.52
CA THR A 109 16.85 -4.14 -43.90
C THR A 109 17.53 -4.95 -42.78
N ALA A 110 17.92 -6.19 -43.06
CA ALA A 110 18.74 -6.99 -42.15
C ALA A 110 20.02 -6.26 -41.68
N THR A 111 20.60 -5.39 -42.51
CA THR A 111 21.86 -4.69 -42.22
C THR A 111 21.69 -3.22 -41.81
N SER A 112 20.51 -2.61 -42.05
CA SER A 112 20.22 -1.23 -41.64
C SER A 112 19.28 -1.16 -40.45
N ARG A 113 19.40 -0.11 -39.63
CA ARG A 113 18.63 0.10 -38.40
C ARG A 113 18.06 1.52 -38.40
N LEU A 114 16.77 1.67 -38.16
CA LEU A 114 16.21 2.94 -37.69
C LEU A 114 16.45 2.99 -36.19
N THR A 115 16.90 4.13 -35.65
CA THR A 115 17.27 4.23 -34.24
C THR A 115 16.75 5.53 -33.66
N PHE A 116 16.05 5.42 -32.54
CA PHE A 116 15.59 6.54 -31.73
C PHE A 116 16.39 6.52 -30.43
N ASP A 117 17.17 7.57 -30.21
CA ASP A 117 17.88 7.81 -28.96
C ASP A 117 17.16 8.90 -28.18
N PHE A 118 16.67 8.56 -26.99
CA PHE A 118 15.95 9.48 -26.12
C PHE A 118 16.96 10.21 -25.22
N ASN A 119 17.19 11.49 -25.48
CA ASN A 119 18.06 12.37 -24.68
C ASN A 119 17.36 12.92 -23.43
N GLY A 120 16.03 12.87 -23.38
CA GLY A 120 15.21 13.29 -22.25
C GLY A 120 14.85 12.12 -21.32
N PRO A 121 13.62 12.11 -20.77
CA PRO A 121 13.16 11.05 -19.87
C PRO A 121 13.21 9.68 -20.58
N LEU A 122 13.44 8.62 -19.80
CA LEU A 122 13.42 7.26 -20.31
C LEU A 122 11.98 6.87 -20.66
N VAL A 123 11.82 5.95 -21.60
CA VAL A 123 10.52 5.62 -22.19
C VAL A 123 9.89 4.42 -21.49
N GLY A 124 8.59 4.53 -21.16
CA GLY A 124 7.77 3.46 -20.61
C GLY A 124 6.66 2.98 -21.55
N ARG A 125 6.24 3.83 -22.51
CA ARG A 125 5.36 3.45 -23.61
C ARG A 125 5.88 4.07 -24.91
N PHE A 126 5.87 3.32 -26.00
CA PHE A 126 6.25 3.79 -27.33
C PHE A 126 5.29 3.20 -28.36
N GLY A 127 4.81 4.00 -29.30
CA GLY A 127 3.98 3.52 -30.38
C GLY A 127 3.89 4.51 -31.53
N GLY A 128 3.14 4.11 -32.54
CA GLY A 128 2.80 4.96 -33.66
C GLY A 128 2.19 4.14 -34.79
N TYR A 129 1.95 4.81 -35.91
CA TYR A 129 1.48 4.16 -37.12
C TYR A 129 2.64 3.75 -38.01
N PHE A 130 2.68 2.46 -38.34
CA PHE A 130 3.71 1.84 -39.16
C PHE A 130 3.12 1.42 -40.51
N GLY A 131 3.95 1.52 -41.55
CA GLY A 131 3.64 1.04 -42.89
C GLY A 131 4.90 0.70 -43.68
N THR A 132 4.73 0.12 -44.87
CA THR A 132 5.84 -0.06 -45.83
C THR A 132 5.42 0.31 -47.24
N ASN A 133 6.23 1.07 -47.96
CA ASN A 133 6.01 1.29 -49.39
C ASN A 133 6.40 0.07 -50.27
N SER A 134 6.80 -1.05 -49.67
CA SER A 134 7.10 -2.29 -50.39
C SER A 134 5.82 -2.98 -50.83
N ALA A 135 5.74 -3.32 -52.12
CA ALA A 135 4.58 -4.01 -52.71
C ALA A 135 4.54 -5.52 -52.40
N THR A 136 5.55 -6.07 -51.73
CA THR A 136 5.66 -7.52 -51.47
C THR A 136 5.46 -7.83 -49.99
N THR A 137 4.58 -8.78 -49.67
CA THR A 137 4.28 -9.23 -48.29
C THR A 137 5.48 -9.76 -47.51
N ALA A 138 6.54 -10.21 -48.18
CA ALA A 138 7.80 -10.60 -47.53
C ALA A 138 8.55 -9.44 -46.84
N ALA A 139 8.14 -8.19 -47.09
CA ALA A 139 8.69 -6.98 -46.46
C ALA A 139 7.77 -6.39 -45.38
N ASN A 140 6.66 -7.04 -45.05
CA ASN A 140 5.59 -6.54 -44.17
C ASN A 140 5.81 -6.83 -42.67
N GLY A 141 7.05 -7.11 -42.30
CA GLY A 141 7.44 -7.39 -40.93
C GLY A 141 8.74 -6.69 -40.60
N ALA A 142 8.83 -6.18 -39.39
CA ALA A 142 10.06 -5.64 -38.83
C ALA A 142 10.21 -6.11 -37.39
N THR A 143 11.44 -6.10 -36.90
CA THR A 143 11.74 -6.25 -35.48
C THR A 143 11.96 -4.87 -34.90
N ILE A 144 11.28 -4.59 -33.80
CA ILE A 144 11.60 -3.49 -32.91
C ILE A 144 12.39 -4.06 -31.72
N GLU A 145 13.50 -3.44 -31.38
CA GLU A 145 14.38 -3.84 -30.28
C GLU A 145 14.53 -2.66 -29.31
N PHE A 146 14.42 -2.97 -28.03
CA PHE A 146 14.45 -2.00 -26.94
C PHE A 146 15.75 -2.14 -26.16
N PHE A 147 16.31 -1.00 -25.77
CA PHE A 147 17.58 -0.94 -25.04
C PHE A 147 17.44 -0.10 -23.77
N ASP A 148 18.08 -0.56 -22.70
CA ASP A 148 18.17 0.15 -21.43
C ASP A 148 19.13 1.35 -21.48
N ALA A 149 19.30 2.01 -20.33
CA ALA A 149 20.19 3.16 -20.16
C ALA A 149 21.67 2.89 -20.50
N ASP A 150 22.11 1.64 -20.36
CA ASP A 150 23.48 1.19 -20.66
C ASP A 150 23.63 0.69 -22.11
N LEU A 151 22.56 0.84 -22.92
CA LEU A 151 22.48 0.38 -24.30
C LEU A 151 22.59 -1.15 -24.45
N VAL A 152 22.13 -1.88 -23.45
CA VAL A 152 21.97 -3.34 -23.51
C VAL A 152 20.56 -3.66 -23.99
N SER A 153 20.45 -4.64 -24.91
CA SER A 153 19.16 -5.10 -25.40
C SER A 153 18.38 -5.78 -24.28
N ILE A 154 17.15 -5.32 -24.05
CA ILE A 154 16.25 -5.80 -22.99
C ILE A 154 15.04 -6.56 -23.56
N GLY A 155 14.90 -6.61 -24.88
CA GLY A 155 13.88 -7.40 -25.55
C GLY A 155 13.51 -6.88 -26.93
N THR A 156 12.75 -7.70 -27.66
CA THR A 156 12.29 -7.40 -29.02
C THR A 156 10.80 -7.66 -29.17
N ALA A 157 10.15 -6.91 -30.04
CA ALA A 157 8.82 -7.24 -30.55
C ALA A 157 8.81 -7.24 -32.09
N SER A 158 7.76 -7.81 -32.66
CA SER A 158 7.53 -7.80 -34.10
C SER A 158 6.52 -6.71 -34.44
N ILE A 159 6.81 -5.96 -35.49
CA ILE A 159 5.90 -5.00 -36.11
C ILE A 159 5.28 -5.70 -37.33
N THR A 160 3.96 -5.70 -37.45
CA THR A 160 3.25 -6.26 -38.60
C THR A 160 2.40 -5.19 -39.25
N PHE A 161 2.65 -4.86 -40.51
CA PHE A 161 1.87 -3.82 -41.20
C PHE A 161 1.51 -4.27 -42.62
N PRO A 162 0.37 -3.82 -43.17
CA PRO A 162 0.04 -4.09 -44.57
C PRO A 162 1.03 -3.36 -45.50
N ALA A 163 1.09 -3.81 -46.75
CA ALA A 163 1.76 -3.04 -47.80
C ALA A 163 1.01 -1.71 -47.99
N CYS A 164 1.72 -0.59 -48.07
CA CYS A 164 1.13 0.73 -48.30
C CYS A 164 0.59 0.81 -49.74
N ASN A 165 -0.69 0.53 -49.92
CA ASN A 165 -1.46 1.03 -51.06
C ASN A 165 -2.11 2.38 -50.69
N ASN A 166 -1.29 3.42 -50.52
CA ASN A 166 -1.72 4.83 -50.34
C ASN A 166 -2.66 5.18 -49.16
N ALA A 167 -2.94 4.30 -48.19
CA ALA A 167 -3.73 4.67 -47.00
C ALA A 167 -3.70 3.69 -45.81
N SER A 168 -3.05 2.52 -45.92
CA SER A 168 -3.13 1.48 -44.88
C SER A 168 -2.02 1.62 -43.86
N TRP A 169 -2.23 2.49 -42.88
CA TRP A 169 -1.41 2.60 -41.68
C TRP A 169 -1.86 1.58 -40.64
N HIS A 170 -0.92 0.98 -39.91
CA HIS A 170 -1.23 0.08 -38.80
C HIS A 170 -0.60 0.59 -37.51
N TRP A 171 -1.42 0.78 -36.49
CA TRP A 171 -0.92 1.14 -35.18
C TRP A 171 -0.17 -0.04 -34.55
N GLU A 172 1.03 0.23 -34.06
CA GLU A 172 1.75 -0.69 -33.19
C GLU A 172 2.27 0.10 -31.99
N GLY A 173 2.05 -0.44 -30.79
CA GLY A 173 2.44 0.22 -29.56
C GLY A 173 2.78 -0.78 -28.49
N TRP A 174 3.71 -0.41 -27.62
CA TRP A 174 4.20 -1.27 -26.55
C TRP A 174 4.33 -0.50 -25.24
N GLN A 175 3.92 -1.15 -24.15
CA GLN A 175 4.27 -0.79 -22.79
C GLN A 175 5.43 -1.66 -22.33
N ILE A 176 6.44 -1.01 -21.74
CA ILE A 176 7.68 -1.63 -21.28
C ILE A 176 7.80 -1.37 -19.77
N ASP A 177 8.06 -2.42 -19.00
CA ASP A 177 8.12 -2.39 -17.53
C ASP A 177 9.48 -1.96 -16.95
N VAL A 178 10.44 -1.67 -17.82
CA VAL A 178 11.75 -1.11 -17.47
C VAL A 178 12.02 0.12 -18.34
N PRO A 179 12.85 1.06 -17.88
CA PRO A 179 13.10 2.30 -18.61
C PRO A 179 13.91 2.07 -19.89
N VAL A 180 13.39 2.54 -21.03
CA VAL A 180 14.04 2.43 -22.34
C VAL A 180 14.78 3.73 -22.70
N LYS A 181 16.04 3.62 -23.11
CA LYS A 181 16.88 4.74 -23.62
C LYS A 181 16.93 4.79 -25.13
N ARG A 182 16.80 3.64 -25.78
CA ARG A 182 16.88 3.51 -27.23
C ARG A 182 15.91 2.49 -27.77
N VAL A 183 15.36 2.80 -28.94
CA VAL A 183 14.58 1.89 -29.77
C VAL A 183 15.26 1.72 -31.11
N GLN A 184 15.39 0.48 -31.60
CA GLN A 184 15.86 0.18 -32.95
C GLN A 184 14.83 -0.60 -33.74
N ILE A 185 14.74 -0.33 -35.05
CA ILE A 185 13.84 -1.07 -35.96
C ILE A 185 14.63 -1.60 -37.16
N TYR A 186 14.47 -2.88 -37.49
CA TYR A 186 15.15 -3.56 -38.59
C TYR A 186 14.41 -4.78 -39.15
N GLY A 187 14.96 -5.38 -40.21
CA GLY A 187 14.40 -6.54 -40.89
C GLY A 187 13.35 -6.22 -41.97
N GLY A 188 12.82 -5.00 -42.04
CA GLY A 188 11.87 -4.53 -43.06
C GLY A 188 12.52 -3.85 -44.27
N ALA A 189 11.92 -3.89 -45.47
CA ALA A 189 12.55 -3.29 -46.66
C ALA A 189 12.62 -1.75 -46.57
N GLN A 190 11.48 -1.10 -46.34
CA GLN A 190 11.39 0.34 -46.11
C GLN A 190 10.16 0.61 -45.24
N ILE A 191 10.39 1.15 -44.05
CA ILE A 191 9.37 1.40 -43.03
C ILE A 191 9.04 2.88 -43.04
N CYS A 192 7.74 3.17 -43.09
CA CYS A 192 7.16 4.48 -42.93
C CYS A 192 6.52 4.57 -41.55
N LEU A 193 6.70 5.71 -40.90
CA LEU A 193 6.26 6.01 -39.54
C LEU A 193 5.47 7.32 -39.57
N ASP A 194 4.37 7.36 -38.82
CA ASP A 194 3.51 8.53 -38.65
C ASP A 194 2.83 8.48 -37.28
N ASP A 195 2.38 9.63 -36.79
CA ASP A 195 1.82 9.84 -35.45
C ASP A 195 2.56 9.03 -34.36
N LEU A 196 3.89 9.16 -34.31
CA LEU A 196 4.68 8.54 -33.24
C LEU A 196 4.36 9.19 -31.89
N ASP A 197 4.19 8.36 -30.87
CA ASP A 197 3.90 8.76 -29.48
C ASP A 197 4.75 7.98 -28.48
N TYR A 198 5.18 8.66 -27.41
CA TYR A 198 5.79 8.00 -26.26
C TYR A 198 5.42 8.67 -24.93
N ASP A 199 5.46 7.89 -23.85
CA ASP A 199 5.36 8.37 -22.47
C ASP A 199 6.61 8.05 -21.67
N GLU A 200 6.87 8.90 -20.68
CA GLU A 200 7.92 8.66 -19.71
C GLU A 200 7.72 7.34 -18.98
N TYR A 201 8.82 6.70 -18.66
CA TYR A 201 8.84 5.59 -17.73
C TYR A 201 8.51 6.10 -16.33
N VAL A 202 7.34 5.71 -15.86
CA VAL A 202 6.96 5.85 -14.46
C VAL A 202 7.23 4.51 -13.81
N ALA A 203 8.22 4.46 -12.91
CA ALA A 203 8.48 3.25 -12.15
C ALA A 203 7.19 2.82 -11.45
N PRO A 204 6.78 1.54 -11.56
CA PRO A 204 5.59 1.08 -10.88
C PRO A 204 5.78 1.26 -9.38
N VAL A 205 4.77 1.81 -8.71
CA VAL A 205 4.80 1.99 -7.26
C VAL A 205 4.90 0.61 -6.61
N THR A 206 5.91 0.45 -5.75
CA THR A 206 6.13 -0.76 -4.96
C THR A 206 5.79 -0.53 -3.51
N GLY A 207 5.52 -1.62 -2.79
CA GLY A 207 5.23 -1.60 -1.37
C GLY A 207 5.45 -2.95 -0.72
N ALA A 208 5.30 -2.99 0.60
CA ALA A 208 5.39 -4.21 1.40
C ALA A 208 4.24 -5.17 1.05
N CYS A 209 4.59 -6.44 0.84
CA CYS A 209 3.68 -7.51 0.51
C CYS A 209 4.00 -8.74 1.38
N CYS A 210 2.97 -9.29 2.01
CA CYS A 210 3.07 -10.42 2.93
C CYS A 210 2.72 -11.73 2.25
N ASN A 211 3.72 -12.60 2.13
CA ASN A 211 3.60 -13.89 1.44
C ASN A 211 3.29 -15.09 2.37
N GLY A 212 3.01 -14.82 3.65
CA GLY A 212 2.77 -15.83 4.68
C GLY A 212 4.03 -16.38 5.35
N THR A 213 5.23 -16.11 4.80
CA THR A 213 6.53 -16.49 5.39
C THR A 213 7.45 -15.31 5.68
N GLY A 214 7.09 -14.11 5.22
CA GLY A 214 7.79 -12.86 5.49
C GLY A 214 7.30 -11.73 4.58
N CYS A 215 7.95 -10.59 4.70
CA CYS A 215 7.72 -9.42 3.86
C CYS A 215 8.64 -9.36 2.64
N ILE A 216 8.09 -8.98 1.48
CA ILE A 216 8.85 -8.62 0.28
C ILE A 216 8.36 -7.29 -0.30
N ILE A 217 9.25 -6.53 -0.94
CA ILE A 217 8.90 -5.30 -1.66
C ILE A 217 8.59 -5.63 -3.12
N VAL A 218 7.33 -5.52 -3.52
CA VAL A 218 6.86 -5.78 -4.89
C VAL A 218 5.74 -4.80 -5.26
N THR A 219 5.29 -4.82 -6.51
CA THR A 219 4.13 -4.03 -6.95
C THR A 219 2.83 -4.61 -6.37
N ALA A 220 1.79 -3.78 -6.23
CA ALA A 220 0.46 -4.24 -5.80
C ALA A 220 -0.10 -5.36 -6.70
N ALA A 221 0.11 -5.25 -8.02
CA ALA A 221 -0.31 -6.26 -8.99
C ALA A 221 0.42 -7.60 -8.76
N ASN A 222 1.75 -7.58 -8.61
CA ASN A 222 2.51 -8.80 -8.34
C ASN A 222 2.11 -9.44 -7.01
N CYS A 223 1.82 -8.62 -5.99
CA CYS A 223 1.32 -9.10 -4.71
C CYS A 223 -0.03 -9.83 -4.87
N ALA A 224 -0.99 -9.20 -5.56
CA ALA A 224 -2.32 -9.76 -5.80
C ALA A 224 -2.27 -11.03 -6.67
N SER A 225 -1.47 -11.05 -7.74
CA SER A 225 -1.36 -12.19 -8.65
C SER A 225 -0.81 -13.45 -7.96
N ASN A 226 -0.02 -13.30 -6.90
CA ASN A 226 0.51 -14.41 -6.10
C ASN A 226 -0.39 -14.78 -4.90
N GLY A 227 -1.53 -14.10 -4.72
CA GLY A 227 -2.44 -14.35 -3.60
C GLY A 227 -1.90 -13.87 -2.25
N TRP A 228 -0.97 -12.91 -2.25
CA TRP A 228 -0.36 -12.34 -1.07
C TRP A 228 -1.11 -11.08 -0.59
N THR A 229 -0.86 -10.65 0.65
CA THR A 229 -1.52 -9.47 1.22
C THR A 229 -0.66 -8.22 1.03
N TYR A 230 -1.16 -7.26 0.24
CA TYR A 230 -0.48 -5.99 0.03
C TYR A 230 -0.77 -5.03 1.17
N ILE A 231 0.28 -4.50 1.81
CA ILE A 231 0.16 -3.61 2.97
C ILE A 231 -0.09 -2.17 2.54
N GLY A 232 0.57 -1.73 1.48
CA GLY A 232 0.40 -0.38 0.93
C GLY A 232 1.62 0.14 0.20
N ASP A 233 1.42 1.19 -0.57
CA ASP A 233 2.45 1.84 -1.38
C ASP A 233 3.55 2.46 -0.51
N ASN A 234 4.80 2.31 -0.92
CA ASN A 234 6.00 2.82 -0.22
C ASN A 234 6.20 2.30 1.22
N MET A 235 5.45 1.28 1.65
CA MET A 235 5.68 0.62 2.93
C MET A 235 6.95 -0.24 2.87
N SER A 236 7.77 -0.18 3.92
CA SER A 236 8.99 -1.00 4.06
C SER A 236 8.69 -2.37 4.66
N CYS A 237 9.61 -3.32 4.46
CA CYS A 237 9.63 -4.61 5.15
C CYS A 237 10.43 -4.59 6.47
N GLU A 238 10.79 -3.40 6.95
CA GLU A 238 11.51 -3.20 8.20
C GLU A 238 10.87 -2.05 8.97
N PRO A 239 10.40 -2.29 10.21
CA PRO A 239 10.22 -3.62 10.84
C PRO A 239 9.22 -4.49 10.05
N ASP A 240 9.33 -5.82 10.12
CA ASP A 240 8.51 -6.75 9.30
C ASP A 240 7.00 -6.52 9.59
N PRO A 241 6.24 -5.96 8.63
CA PRO A 241 4.81 -5.69 8.82
C PRO A 241 3.94 -6.96 8.70
N CYS A 242 4.53 -8.09 8.29
CA CYS A 242 3.86 -9.36 8.05
C CYS A 242 3.94 -10.30 9.24
N GLU A 243 4.89 -10.07 10.15
CA GLU A 243 4.72 -10.55 11.50
C GLU A 243 3.57 -9.76 12.10
N SER A 244 2.43 -10.42 12.28
CA SER A 244 1.48 -9.92 13.27
C SER A 244 2.20 -10.04 14.62
N THR A 245 2.98 -9.04 15.01
CA THR A 245 3.24 -8.81 16.42
C THR A 245 1.89 -8.55 17.02
N ALA A 246 1.25 -9.62 17.51
CA ALA A 246 0.06 -9.53 18.29
C ALA A 246 0.44 -8.66 19.49
N ILE A 247 0.04 -7.40 19.43
CA ILE A 247 0.32 -6.42 20.46
C ILE A 247 -0.86 -6.39 21.43
N GLY A 248 -0.53 -6.22 22.69
CA GLY A 248 -1.48 -6.17 23.78
C GLY A 248 -1.05 -5.16 24.83
N ALA A 249 -1.86 -5.06 25.87
CA ALA A 249 -1.58 -4.25 27.04
C ALA A 249 -0.64 -4.99 28.01
N CYS A 250 0.26 -4.22 28.60
CA CYS A 250 1.20 -4.66 29.62
C CYS A 250 0.95 -3.89 30.92
N CYS A 251 0.83 -4.60 32.04
CA CYS A 251 0.71 -4.00 33.36
C CYS A 251 2.07 -3.88 34.05
N PHE A 252 2.44 -2.66 34.42
CA PHE A 252 3.59 -2.34 35.26
C PHE A 252 3.09 -1.89 36.64
N GLY A 253 2.76 -2.86 37.49
CA GLY A 253 2.02 -2.58 38.72
C GLY A 253 0.61 -2.11 38.39
N LEU A 254 0.26 -0.87 38.77
CA LEU A 254 -1.04 -0.25 38.50
C LEU A 254 -1.09 0.53 37.17
N SER A 255 0.03 0.65 36.45
CA SER A 255 0.09 1.40 35.20
C SER A 255 -0.07 0.48 33.99
N CYS A 256 -1.05 0.78 33.15
CA CYS A 256 -1.28 0.07 31.88
C CYS A 256 -0.56 0.77 30.72
N SER A 257 0.06 0.01 29.82
CA SER A 257 0.54 0.51 28.53
C SER A 257 0.24 -0.47 27.39
N PHE A 258 -0.37 0.04 26.31
CA PHE A 258 -0.70 -0.73 25.10
C PHE A 258 0.43 -0.66 24.08
N GLY A 259 0.57 -1.69 23.24
CA GLY A 259 1.53 -1.73 22.13
C GLY A 259 2.75 -2.60 22.40
N PHE A 260 2.67 -3.53 23.35
CA PHE A 260 3.74 -4.46 23.65
C PHE A 260 3.47 -5.83 23.02
N THR A 261 4.51 -6.49 22.55
CA THR A 261 4.49 -7.95 22.35
C THR A 261 4.56 -8.65 23.72
N GLN A 262 4.19 -9.93 23.79
CA GLN A 262 4.38 -10.71 25.02
C GLN A 262 5.83 -10.65 25.51
N SER A 263 6.81 -10.88 24.62
CA SER A 263 8.22 -10.88 25.00
C SER A 263 8.70 -9.52 25.49
N ASP A 264 8.30 -8.43 24.84
CA ASP A 264 8.73 -7.09 25.23
C ASP A 264 8.14 -6.66 26.58
N CYS A 265 6.89 -7.08 26.86
CA CYS A 265 6.24 -6.83 28.14
C CYS A 265 6.96 -7.56 29.29
N GLU A 266 7.26 -8.85 29.11
CA GLU A 266 7.95 -9.67 30.11
C GLU A 266 9.40 -9.21 30.33
N LEU A 267 10.13 -8.88 29.25
CA LEU A 267 11.48 -8.31 29.32
C LEU A 267 11.52 -6.95 30.04
N SER A 268 10.47 -6.15 29.88
CA SER A 268 10.33 -4.87 30.59
C SER A 268 9.87 -5.03 32.05
N GLY A 269 9.64 -6.27 32.50
CA GLY A 269 9.24 -6.59 33.88
C GLY A 269 7.75 -6.38 34.16
N GLY A 270 6.90 -6.34 33.13
CA GLY A 270 5.45 -6.22 33.24
C GLY A 270 4.72 -7.56 33.06
N VAL A 271 3.40 -7.54 33.30
CA VAL A 271 2.50 -8.69 33.08
C VAL A 271 1.70 -8.46 31.80
N TYR A 272 1.83 -9.37 30.84
CA TYR A 272 1.11 -9.29 29.57
C TYR A 272 -0.35 -9.75 29.73
N LEU A 273 -1.30 -8.93 29.24
CA LEU A 273 -2.73 -9.21 29.38
C LEU A 273 -3.32 -10.05 28.25
N GLY A 274 -2.56 -10.27 27.17
CA GLY A 274 -2.99 -10.99 25.98
C GLY A 274 -3.20 -10.09 24.76
N ASP A 275 -3.28 -10.75 23.61
CA ASP A 275 -3.36 -10.10 22.30
C ASP A 275 -4.62 -9.24 22.17
N ASN A 276 -4.47 -8.04 21.60
CA ASN A 276 -5.55 -7.07 21.37
C ASN A 276 -6.27 -6.57 22.63
N ILE A 277 -5.82 -6.94 23.83
CA ILE A 277 -6.28 -6.30 25.07
C ILE A 277 -5.70 -4.89 25.12
N THR A 278 -6.55 -3.88 25.27
CA THR A 278 -6.13 -2.47 25.38
C THR A 278 -6.12 -2.00 26.83
N CYS A 279 -5.65 -0.77 27.08
CA CYS A 279 -5.71 -0.14 28.39
C CYS A 279 -7.05 0.55 28.69
N ASN A 280 -8.10 0.22 27.94
CA ASN A 280 -9.44 0.71 28.23
C ASN A 280 -9.95 0.05 29.53
N ASP A 281 -10.69 0.82 30.33
CA ASP A 281 -11.24 0.39 31.62
C ASP A 281 -10.21 0.05 32.72
N ASP A 282 -8.97 0.55 32.57
CA ASP A 282 -7.87 0.43 33.54
C ASP A 282 -7.69 -1.00 34.11
N PRO A 283 -7.33 -1.98 33.25
CA PRO A 283 -7.27 -3.39 33.62
C PRO A 283 -6.13 -3.72 34.60
N CYS A 284 -5.24 -2.75 34.85
CA CYS A 284 -4.15 -2.87 35.82
C CYS A 284 -4.50 -2.26 37.18
N SER A 285 -5.68 -1.65 37.32
CA SER A 285 -6.13 -1.09 38.60
C SER A 285 -6.25 -2.19 39.67
N ALA A 286 -6.02 -1.81 40.93
CA ALA A 286 -6.25 -2.72 42.05
C ALA A 286 -7.70 -3.23 41.99
N PRO A 287 -7.98 -4.47 42.44
CA PRO A 287 -9.33 -5.01 42.43
C PRO A 287 -10.29 -4.00 43.06
N GLN A 288 -11.27 -3.54 42.29
CA GLN A 288 -12.25 -2.60 42.81
C GLN A 288 -12.97 -3.28 43.97
N THR A 289 -12.99 -2.59 45.12
CA THR A 289 -13.65 -3.07 46.32
C THR A 289 -14.91 -2.26 46.58
N GLY A 290 -15.87 -2.91 47.23
CA GLY A 290 -17.16 -2.33 47.58
C GLY A 290 -17.72 -3.01 48.81
N ALA A 291 -18.85 -2.49 49.30
CA ALA A 291 -19.59 -3.07 50.40
C ALA A 291 -20.12 -4.46 50.00
N CYS A 292 -19.80 -5.44 50.84
CA CYS A 292 -20.26 -6.80 50.79
C CYS A 292 -21.17 -7.07 51.98
N CYS A 293 -22.42 -7.42 51.70
CA CYS A 293 -23.46 -7.65 52.68
C CYS A 293 -23.68 -9.15 52.92
N VAL A 294 -23.27 -9.64 54.08
CA VAL A 294 -23.59 -11.01 54.53
C VAL A 294 -24.66 -10.89 55.62
N GLY A 295 -25.94 -10.96 55.22
CA GLY A 295 -27.06 -10.54 56.06
C GLY A 295 -26.90 -9.06 56.46
N VAL A 296 -26.96 -8.77 57.76
CA VAL A 296 -26.76 -7.41 58.30
C VAL A 296 -25.30 -7.02 58.52
N ALA A 297 -24.32 -7.89 58.20
CA ALA A 297 -22.90 -7.56 58.34
C ALA A 297 -22.36 -6.96 57.05
N CYS A 298 -21.73 -5.79 57.15
CA CYS A 298 -21.05 -5.15 56.03
C CYS A 298 -19.53 -5.26 56.14
N SER A 299 -18.86 -5.66 55.07
CA SER A 299 -17.40 -5.61 54.92
C SER A 299 -17.00 -5.02 53.57
N VAL A 300 -15.82 -4.39 53.46
CA VAL A 300 -15.29 -3.95 52.17
C VAL A 300 -14.49 -5.10 51.56
N ALA A 301 -14.92 -5.62 50.42
CA ALA A 301 -14.32 -6.79 49.76
C ALA A 301 -14.37 -6.62 48.23
N THR A 302 -13.68 -7.48 47.49
CA THR A 302 -13.89 -7.59 46.03
C THR A 302 -15.22 -8.32 45.75
N ALA A 303 -15.77 -8.16 44.55
CA ALA A 303 -16.98 -8.89 44.14
C ALA A 303 -16.82 -10.43 44.29
N ALA A 304 -15.63 -10.95 43.94
CA ALA A 304 -15.32 -12.39 44.03
C ALA A 304 -15.20 -12.88 45.49
N ASP A 305 -14.54 -12.10 46.34
CA ASP A 305 -14.43 -12.42 47.77
C ASP A 305 -15.78 -12.33 48.46
N CYS A 306 -16.63 -11.37 48.06
CA CYS A 306 -17.99 -11.23 48.58
C CYS A 306 -18.88 -12.43 48.24
N ALA A 307 -18.84 -12.86 46.97
CA ALA A 307 -19.55 -14.07 46.53
C ALA A 307 -19.05 -15.32 47.27
N THR A 308 -17.74 -15.41 47.52
CA THR A 308 -17.14 -16.52 48.28
C THR A 308 -17.59 -16.51 49.75
N ALA A 309 -17.79 -15.33 50.34
CA ALA A 309 -18.35 -15.16 51.67
C ALA A 309 -19.87 -15.41 51.75
N GLY A 310 -20.53 -15.69 50.62
CA GLY A 310 -21.98 -15.87 50.52
C GLY A 310 -22.77 -14.58 50.73
N GLY A 311 -22.16 -13.42 50.43
CA GLY A 311 -22.77 -12.10 50.57
C GLY A 311 -23.18 -11.46 49.24
N ASP A 312 -23.99 -10.43 49.35
CA ASP A 312 -24.46 -9.59 48.25
C ASP A 312 -23.56 -8.36 48.09
N TYR A 313 -22.88 -8.27 46.94
CA TYR A 313 -21.98 -7.17 46.60
C TYR A 313 -22.75 -5.94 46.11
N GLN A 314 -22.52 -4.79 46.75
CA GLN A 314 -23.29 -3.55 46.51
C GLN A 314 -22.68 -2.66 45.41
N GLY A 315 -21.67 -3.16 44.69
CA GLY A 315 -21.00 -2.47 43.60
C GLY A 315 -19.72 -1.75 44.01
N ASP A 316 -18.89 -1.44 43.03
CA ASP A 316 -17.57 -0.85 43.24
C ASP A 316 -17.66 0.56 43.86
N GLY A 317 -16.77 0.85 44.81
CA GLY A 317 -16.74 2.14 45.51
C GLY A 317 -17.85 2.35 46.53
N SER A 318 -18.77 1.40 46.69
CA SER A 318 -19.77 1.42 47.76
C SER A 318 -19.10 1.27 49.13
N ALA A 319 -19.47 2.12 50.08
CA ALA A 319 -18.94 2.09 51.43
C ALA A 319 -19.85 1.30 52.36
N CYS A 320 -19.25 0.61 53.34
CA CYS A 320 -20.01 0.16 54.49
C CYS A 320 -20.43 1.35 55.35
N GLY A 321 -21.68 1.34 55.82
CA GLY A 321 -22.11 2.20 56.93
C GLY A 321 -21.26 1.97 58.18
N ALA A 322 -21.46 2.79 59.23
CA ALA A 322 -20.70 2.68 60.47
C ALA A 322 -20.77 1.25 61.05
N ALA A 323 -19.67 0.77 61.65
CA ALA A 323 -19.60 -0.59 62.18
C ALA A 323 -20.74 -0.87 63.19
N GLY A 324 -21.56 -1.89 62.90
CA GLY A 324 -22.76 -2.23 63.68
C GLY A 324 -24.07 -1.64 63.15
N ASN A 325 -24.02 -0.86 62.06
CA ASN A 325 -25.18 -0.25 61.43
C ASN A 325 -24.96 0.01 59.92
N PRO A 326 -25.32 -0.94 59.05
CA PRO A 326 -25.28 -0.72 57.62
C PRO A 326 -26.69 -0.42 57.09
N THR A 327 -27.03 0.86 56.97
CA THR A 327 -28.11 1.30 56.05
C THR A 327 -27.89 0.71 54.65
N THR A 328 -26.62 0.51 54.26
CA THR A 328 -26.19 -0.16 53.02
C THR A 328 -26.67 -1.62 52.90
N CYS A 329 -26.67 -2.40 53.99
CA CYS A 329 -27.05 -3.82 53.97
C CYS A 329 -28.43 -4.08 54.57
N CYS A 330 -29.01 -3.10 55.24
CA CYS A 330 -30.36 -3.14 55.76
C CYS A 330 -31.01 -1.74 55.65
N PRO A 331 -31.63 -1.42 54.51
CA PRO A 331 -32.28 -0.13 54.31
C PRO A 331 -33.46 0.14 55.25
N ALA A 332 -33.95 -0.89 55.96
CA ALA A 332 -35.03 -0.75 56.94
C ALA A 332 -34.55 -0.32 58.34
N ASN A 333 -33.24 -0.35 58.61
CA ASN A 333 -32.62 0.31 59.76
C ASN A 333 -32.28 1.75 59.35
N TRP A 334 -33.34 2.56 59.21
CA TRP A 334 -33.29 3.90 58.62
C TRP A 334 -32.58 4.92 59.50
N ASP A 335 -32.80 4.86 60.82
CA ASP A 335 -32.17 5.80 61.75
C ASP A 335 -30.72 5.40 62.07
N GLY A 336 -30.40 4.15 61.78
CA GLY A 336 -29.09 3.61 61.92
C GLY A 336 -28.72 3.21 63.35
N ALA A 337 -29.71 2.89 64.19
CA ALA A 337 -29.50 2.57 65.58
C ALA A 337 -30.19 1.26 65.95
N ASN A 338 -29.52 0.43 66.75
CA ASN A 338 -30.11 -0.74 67.41
C ASN A 338 -30.79 -1.80 66.50
N GLY A 339 -30.52 -1.80 65.19
CA GLY A 339 -31.08 -2.76 64.24
C GLY A 339 -32.41 -2.28 63.69
N VAL A 340 -33.25 -3.18 63.18
CA VAL A 340 -34.61 -2.81 62.72
C VAL A 340 -35.55 -2.74 63.92
N ASP A 341 -35.90 -1.53 64.36
CA ASP A 341 -36.79 -1.28 65.48
C ASP A 341 -37.82 -0.16 65.19
N VAL A 342 -38.66 0.15 66.17
CA VAL A 342 -39.76 1.13 65.98
C VAL A 342 -39.26 2.56 65.68
N PRO A 343 -38.22 3.08 66.34
CA PRO A 343 -37.54 4.32 65.95
C PRO A 343 -37.30 4.48 64.44
N ASP A 344 -36.91 3.43 63.73
CA ASP A 344 -36.70 3.48 62.27
C ASP A 344 -37.94 3.92 61.50
N ILE A 345 -39.13 3.46 61.91
CA ILE A 345 -40.39 3.87 61.26
C ILE A 345 -40.59 5.38 61.40
N PHE A 346 -40.34 5.92 62.60
CA PHE A 346 -40.52 7.34 62.84
C PHE A 346 -39.46 8.19 62.14
N ALA A 347 -38.22 7.70 62.06
CA ALA A 347 -37.16 8.36 61.32
C ALA A 347 -37.45 8.37 59.80
N PHE A 348 -37.89 7.25 59.24
CA PHE A 348 -38.29 7.15 57.83
C PHE A 348 -39.46 8.08 57.51
N LEU A 349 -40.53 8.05 58.32
CA LEU A 349 -41.68 8.92 58.10
C LEU A 349 -41.31 10.40 58.25
N GLY A 350 -40.43 10.73 59.20
CA GLY A 350 -39.87 12.07 59.35
C GLY A 350 -39.15 12.54 58.09
N ALA A 351 -38.30 11.69 57.50
CA ALA A 351 -37.60 11.97 56.26
C ALA A 351 -38.57 12.09 55.07
N TRP A 352 -39.55 11.19 54.96
CA TRP A 352 -40.58 11.23 53.91
C TRP A 352 -41.40 12.53 53.96
N PHE A 353 -41.85 12.97 55.15
CA PHE A 353 -42.54 14.25 55.31
C PHE A 353 -41.65 15.47 55.04
N ALA A 354 -40.34 15.33 55.19
CA ALA A 354 -39.37 16.36 54.82
C ALA A 354 -39.05 16.38 53.30
N ASN A 355 -39.69 15.52 52.50
CA ASN A 355 -39.38 15.30 51.08
C ASN A 355 -37.92 14.86 50.84
N ASP A 356 -37.37 14.04 51.74
CA ASP A 356 -36.09 13.38 51.49
C ASP A 356 -36.17 12.50 50.23
N PRO A 357 -35.28 12.65 49.24
CA PRO A 357 -35.36 11.92 47.97
C PRO A 357 -35.31 10.40 48.13
N ASP A 358 -34.52 9.89 49.09
CA ASP A 358 -34.32 8.45 49.29
C ASP A 358 -35.55 7.85 49.99
N ALA A 359 -36.12 8.55 50.97
CA ALA A 359 -37.37 8.14 51.61
C ALA A 359 -38.55 8.23 50.62
N PHE A 360 -38.60 9.30 49.82
CA PHE A 360 -39.70 9.56 48.91
C PHE A 360 -39.72 8.58 47.74
N ASN A 361 -38.58 8.03 47.34
CA ASN A 361 -38.44 7.06 46.25
C ASN A 361 -38.07 5.64 46.72
N PHE A 362 -38.26 5.32 48.00
CA PHE A 362 -37.94 4.01 48.56
C PHE A 362 -38.67 2.89 47.79
N GLY A 363 -37.94 1.83 47.40
CA GLY A 363 -38.50 0.75 46.57
C GLY A 363 -38.75 1.11 45.10
N GLY A 364 -38.25 2.27 44.64
CA GLY A 364 -38.21 2.66 43.23
C GLY A 364 -39.50 3.28 42.66
N THR A 365 -40.54 3.47 43.49
CA THR A 365 -41.76 4.18 43.09
C THR A 365 -42.01 5.37 44.02
N PRO A 366 -41.99 6.61 43.50
CA PRO A 366 -42.04 7.79 44.36
C PRO A 366 -43.41 8.02 45.00
N GLY A 367 -43.42 8.67 46.16
CA GLY A 367 -44.62 9.08 46.88
C GLY A 367 -45.12 8.06 47.89
N VAL A 368 -46.44 7.95 48.06
CA VAL A 368 -47.05 7.03 49.05
C VAL A 368 -46.66 5.56 48.86
N PRO A 369 -46.45 5.02 47.63
CA PRO A 369 -45.95 3.66 47.45
C PRO A 369 -44.63 3.36 48.17
N ALA A 370 -43.76 4.36 48.32
CA ALA A 370 -42.49 4.23 49.03
C ALA A 370 -42.68 3.89 50.52
N ILE A 371 -43.75 4.39 51.15
CA ILE A 371 -44.08 4.07 52.54
C ILE A 371 -44.42 2.59 52.69
N PHE A 372 -45.23 2.05 51.78
CA PHE A 372 -45.62 0.64 51.82
C PHE A 372 -44.45 -0.28 51.48
N ALA A 373 -43.58 0.13 50.56
CA ALA A 373 -42.34 -0.59 50.27
C ALA A 373 -41.41 -0.64 51.49
N TYR A 374 -41.26 0.49 52.19
CA TYR A 374 -40.47 0.57 53.41
C TYR A 374 -41.03 -0.31 54.54
N LEU A 375 -42.33 -0.22 54.83
CA LEU A 375 -42.96 -1.07 55.84
C LEU A 375 -42.81 -2.56 55.48
N GLY A 376 -42.89 -2.92 54.20
CA GLY A 376 -42.61 -4.28 53.74
C GLY A 376 -41.20 -4.73 54.09
N ALA A 377 -40.19 -3.90 53.87
CA ALA A 377 -38.79 -4.17 54.23
C ALA A 377 -38.59 -4.25 55.76
N TRP A 378 -39.22 -3.35 56.51
CA TRP A 378 -39.17 -3.30 57.98
C TRP A 378 -39.78 -4.55 58.62
N PHE A 379 -40.97 -4.98 58.16
CA PHE A 379 -41.59 -6.23 58.64
C PHE A 379 -40.81 -7.48 58.26
N ALA A 380 -40.05 -7.43 57.15
CA ALA A 380 -39.16 -8.51 56.76
C ALA A 380 -37.88 -8.57 57.62
N GLY A 381 -37.57 -7.52 58.38
CA GLY A 381 -36.47 -7.47 59.34
C GLY A 381 -35.06 -7.51 58.72
N CYS A 382 -34.94 -7.21 57.42
CA CYS A 382 -33.71 -7.38 56.62
C CYS A 382 -33.14 -8.82 56.70
N PRO A 383 -33.66 -9.77 55.90
CA PRO A 383 -33.17 -11.15 55.91
C PRO A 383 -31.72 -11.30 55.43
#